data_AF-A0A936D1Z6-F1
#
_entry.id   AF-A0A936D1Z6-F1
#
_cell.length_a   1.000
_cell.length_b   1.000
_cell.length_c   1.000
_cell.angle_alpha   90.00
_cell.angle_beta   90.00
_cell.angle_gamma   90.00
#
_symmetry.space_group_name_H-M   'P 1'
#
loop_
_entity.id
_entity.type
_entity.pdbx_description
1 polymer ?
#
loop_
_entity_poly.entity_id
_entity_poly.type
_entity_poly.pdbx_seq_one_letter_code
_entity_poly.pdbx_strand_id
1 'polypeptide(L)'
;MTTPYRSPGERAPDPAAALERQRKRTSAARVRAIMATLAVVLPAMLGALFVRQIHRLDALVDHGVRAEATATRVQPDNATTYAYTYLGGVHTSSTLYAKAPFPPGATFPVRVLPEDPSFSRPGKDGEVAAAEAASNRRRAPLFLGGFFVFFALFAALAHRDVRRIERDTPPRVPPSPRTLGRVVASVLLAVVLGVNLDPAVQAVHTKALGGTWLGLAPTLVVSAIEVVLFLPFFVVLEHLVRLLGRQRGAPPVGVIGLTLLLLRIDAPYRRSRNVVLVGLGYFFLLVFGWIVFAAAKGI
;
A
#
# COMPACT_ATOMS: atom_id res chain seq x y z
N MET A 1 44.38 57.69 5.18
CA MET A 1 44.08 56.27 5.45
C MET A 1 42.95 56.21 6.45
N THR A 2 41.71 56.09 5.97
CA THR A 2 40.51 55.97 6.81
C THR A 2 40.14 54.48 6.91
N THR A 3 40.33 53.91 8.09
CA THR A 3 39.87 52.57 8.46
C THR A 3 38.34 52.55 8.41
N PRO A 4 37.69 51.60 7.71
CA PRO A 4 36.23 51.52 7.70
C PRO A 4 35.70 51.13 9.07
N TYR A 5 34.76 51.94 9.57
CA TYR A 5 33.97 51.70 10.77
C TYR A 5 33.08 50.47 10.57
N ARG A 6 33.42 49.35 11.23
CA ARG A 6 32.60 48.12 11.26
C ARG A 6 31.43 48.34 12.21
N SER A 7 30.21 48.21 11.69
CA SER A 7 28.96 48.29 12.46
C SER A 7 28.97 47.29 13.63
N PRO A 8 28.68 47.71 14.88
CA PRO A 8 28.56 46.83 16.04
C PRO A 8 27.22 46.07 15.96
N GLY A 9 27.17 45.07 15.10
CA GLY A 9 25.97 44.25 14.87
C GLY A 9 26.20 43.03 13.99
N GLU A 10 27.33 42.97 13.28
CA GLU A 10 27.72 41.82 12.48
C GLU A 10 28.30 40.73 13.39
N ARG A 11 27.43 40.02 14.13
CA ARG A 11 27.81 38.78 14.80
C ARG A 11 28.31 37.83 13.70
N ALA A 12 29.55 37.37 13.84
CA ALA A 12 30.09 36.33 12.99
C ALA A 12 29.08 35.18 12.89
N PRO A 13 28.81 34.64 11.68
CA PRO A 13 27.82 33.59 11.51
C PRO A 13 28.17 32.42 12.43
N ASP A 14 27.21 32.06 13.30
CA ASP A 14 27.39 30.97 14.25
C ASP A 14 27.76 29.68 13.50
N PRO A 15 28.99 29.15 13.68
CA PRO A 15 29.45 27.98 12.96
C PRO A 15 28.59 26.75 13.25
N ALA A 16 27.97 26.66 14.43
CA ALA A 16 27.05 25.58 14.77
C ALA A 16 25.76 25.66 13.94
N ALA A 17 25.19 26.86 13.78
CA ALA A 17 24.01 27.09 12.95
C ALA A 17 24.28 26.84 11.46
N ALA A 18 25.47 27.18 10.96
CA ALA A 18 25.87 26.88 9.59
C ALA A 18 25.97 25.35 9.34
N LEU A 19 26.55 24.62 10.29
CA LEU A 19 26.72 23.17 10.22
C LEU A 19 25.37 22.44 10.32
N GLU A 20 24.44 22.93 11.14
CA GLU A 20 23.07 22.42 11.20
C GLU A 20 22.29 22.66 9.89
N ARG A 21 22.41 23.85 9.29
CA ARG A 21 21.80 24.14 7.97
C ARG A 21 22.34 23.22 6.89
N GLN A 22 23.66 22.99 6.87
CA GLN A 22 24.28 22.07 5.92
C GLN A 22 23.74 20.64 6.10
N ARG A 23 23.65 20.14 7.33
CA ARG A 23 23.05 18.82 7.62
C ARG A 23 21.60 18.70 7.16
N LYS A 24 20.77 19.71 7.44
CA LYS A 24 19.35 19.74 7.00
C LYS A 24 19.24 19.75 5.49
N ARG A 25 20.06 20.55 4.79
CA ARG A 25 20.09 20.61 3.33
C ARG A 25 20.49 19.26 2.73
N THR A 26 21.56 18.65 3.21
CA THR A 26 22.04 17.35 2.72
C THR A 26 20.99 16.26 2.94
N SER A 27 20.36 16.24 4.11
CA SER A 27 19.27 15.30 4.41
C SER A 27 18.07 15.49 3.47
N ALA A 28 17.58 16.72 3.31
CA ALA A 28 16.45 17.02 2.42
C ALA A 28 16.78 16.73 0.95
N ALA A 29 18.01 17.03 0.50
CA ALA A 29 18.48 16.71 -0.85
C ALA A 29 18.54 15.20 -1.09
N ARG A 30 18.99 14.41 -0.10
CA ARG A 30 19.00 12.95 -0.14
C ARG A 30 17.58 12.38 -0.22
N VAL A 31 16.66 12.87 0.62
CA VAL A 31 15.25 12.46 0.57
C VAL A 31 14.64 12.79 -0.79
N ARG A 32 14.87 14.00 -1.31
CA ARG A 32 14.43 14.39 -2.66
C ARG A 32 14.93 13.41 -3.72
N ALA A 33 16.23 13.09 -3.71
CA ALA A 33 16.83 12.19 -4.68
C ALA A 33 16.23 10.79 -4.60
N ILE A 34 16.14 10.21 -3.39
CA ILE A 34 15.55 8.88 -3.18
C ILE A 34 14.10 8.84 -3.67
N MET A 35 13.27 9.83 -3.29
CA MET A 35 11.86 9.87 -3.68
C MET A 35 11.69 10.08 -5.19
N ALA A 36 12.51 10.93 -5.81
CA ALA A 36 12.50 11.13 -7.26
C ALA A 36 12.90 9.84 -8.02
N THR A 37 13.92 9.13 -7.53
CA THR A 37 14.32 7.84 -8.09
C THR A 37 13.21 6.80 -7.93
N LEU A 38 12.59 6.70 -6.75
CA LEU A 38 11.48 5.77 -6.51
C LEU A 38 10.25 6.08 -7.37
N ALA A 39 9.97 7.35 -7.63
CA ALA A 39 8.87 7.76 -8.50
C ALA A 39 8.99 7.20 -9.92
N VAL A 40 10.22 6.95 -10.40
CA VAL A 40 10.45 6.42 -11.75
C VAL A 40 10.72 4.92 -11.72
N VAL A 41 11.66 4.48 -10.88
CA VAL A 41 12.16 3.10 -10.89
C VAL A 41 11.08 2.11 -10.45
N LEU A 42 10.33 2.42 -9.38
CA LEU A 42 9.35 1.47 -8.86
C LEU A 42 8.18 1.27 -9.85
N PRO A 43 7.54 2.32 -10.40
CA PRO A 43 6.54 2.13 -11.44
C PRO A 43 7.09 1.45 -12.70
N ALA A 44 8.32 1.75 -13.13
CA ALA A 44 8.92 1.08 -14.29
C ALA A 44 9.10 -0.42 -14.06
N MET A 45 9.64 -0.82 -12.91
CA MET A 45 9.80 -2.23 -12.53
C MET A 45 8.47 -2.96 -12.43
N LEU A 46 7.48 -2.38 -11.74
CA LEU A 46 6.15 -2.95 -11.61
C LEU A 46 5.45 -3.02 -12.99
N GLY A 47 5.63 -2.00 -13.83
CA GLY A 47 5.11 -1.96 -15.19
C GLY A 47 5.66 -3.10 -16.06
N ALA A 48 6.96 -3.36 -15.99
CA ALA A 48 7.57 -4.49 -16.70
C ALA A 48 6.98 -5.83 -16.23
N LEU A 49 6.70 -5.99 -14.94
CA LEU A 49 6.04 -7.19 -14.41
C LEU A 49 4.60 -7.32 -14.91
N PHE A 50 3.82 -6.23 -14.92
CA PHE A 50 2.45 -6.24 -15.45
C PHE A 50 2.42 -6.54 -16.94
N VAL A 51 3.27 -5.89 -17.74
CA VAL A 51 3.39 -6.13 -19.19
C VAL A 51 3.76 -7.58 -19.46
N ARG A 52 4.75 -8.12 -18.74
CA ARG A 52 5.12 -9.54 -18.83
C ARG A 52 3.96 -10.47 -18.50
N GLN A 53 3.18 -10.17 -17.45
CA GLN A 53 2.02 -10.97 -17.09
C GLN A 53 0.89 -10.88 -18.12
N ILE A 54 0.64 -9.69 -18.67
CA ILE A 54 -0.36 -9.47 -19.73
C ILE A 54 0.02 -10.26 -20.98
N HIS A 55 1.26 -10.16 -21.47
CA HIS A 55 1.72 -10.93 -22.63
C HIS A 55 1.63 -12.44 -22.43
N ARG A 56 1.96 -12.92 -21.22
CA ARG A 56 1.81 -14.35 -20.90
C ARG A 56 0.35 -14.79 -20.95
N LEU A 57 -0.57 -13.97 -20.42
CA LEU A 57 -2.00 -14.24 -20.49
C LEU A 57 -2.50 -14.21 -21.93
N ASP A 58 -2.07 -13.24 -22.74
CA ASP A 58 -2.43 -13.14 -24.16
C ASP A 58 -1.93 -14.37 -24.94
N ALA A 59 -0.67 -14.76 -24.74
CA ALA A 59 -0.11 -15.96 -25.37
C ALA A 59 -0.90 -17.23 -25.01
N LEU A 60 -1.40 -17.33 -23.77
CA LEU A 60 -2.24 -18.45 -23.35
C LEU A 60 -3.66 -18.39 -23.95
N VAL A 61 -4.16 -17.20 -24.26
CA VAL A 61 -5.44 -17.02 -24.95
C VAL A 61 -5.30 -17.47 -26.40
N ASP A 62 -4.28 -16.98 -27.09
CA ASP A 62 -4.06 -17.13 -28.52
C ASP A 62 -3.49 -18.52 -28.91
N HIS A 63 -2.58 -19.05 -28.10
CA HIS A 63 -1.83 -20.28 -28.39
C HIS A 63 -2.02 -21.39 -27.35
N GLY A 64 -2.85 -21.15 -26.33
CA GLY A 64 -3.05 -22.12 -25.25
C GLY A 64 -3.78 -23.39 -25.71
N VAL A 65 -3.16 -24.54 -25.45
CA VAL A 65 -3.73 -25.87 -25.75
C VAL A 65 -4.31 -26.47 -24.48
N ARG A 66 -5.38 -27.27 -24.61
CA ARG A 66 -5.96 -28.02 -23.49
C ARG A 66 -5.15 -29.30 -23.25
N ALA A 67 -4.80 -29.54 -22.00
CA ALA A 67 -4.22 -30.78 -21.50
C ALA A 67 -4.99 -31.25 -20.26
N GLU A 68 -4.77 -32.49 -19.84
CA GLU A 68 -5.27 -32.99 -18.55
C GLU A 68 -4.21 -32.85 -17.46
N ALA A 69 -4.63 -32.33 -16.32
CA ALA A 69 -3.82 -32.19 -15.12
C ALA A 69 -4.39 -33.00 -13.98
N THR A 70 -3.51 -33.40 -13.05
CA THR A 70 -3.86 -34.01 -11.78
C THR A 70 -3.31 -33.16 -10.65
N ALA A 71 -4.13 -32.83 -9.65
CA ALA A 71 -3.66 -32.17 -8.45
C ALA A 71 -2.84 -33.17 -7.61
N THR A 72 -1.52 -32.97 -7.49
CA THR A 72 -0.63 -33.99 -6.91
C THR A 72 -0.27 -33.75 -5.46
N ARG A 73 -0.02 -32.51 -5.03
CA ARG A 73 0.47 -32.26 -3.67
C ARG A 73 0.13 -30.86 -3.14
N VAL A 74 -0.26 -30.81 -1.87
CA VAL A 74 -0.26 -29.58 -1.05
C VAL A 74 1.17 -29.36 -0.56
N GLN A 75 1.79 -28.24 -0.95
CA GLN A 75 3.06 -27.83 -0.35
C GLN A 75 2.82 -27.31 1.07
N PRO A 76 3.79 -27.47 1.99
CA PRO A 76 3.69 -26.94 3.37
C PRO A 76 3.37 -25.43 3.43
N ASP A 77 3.70 -24.70 2.36
CA ASP A 77 3.70 -23.23 2.30
C ASP A 77 2.36 -22.64 1.78
N ASN A 78 1.23 -23.28 2.08
CA ASN A 78 -0.13 -22.86 1.68
C ASN A 78 -0.37 -22.79 0.16
N ALA A 79 0.28 -23.64 -0.64
CA ALA A 79 0.05 -23.74 -2.09
C ALA A 79 -0.35 -25.15 -2.53
N THR A 80 -1.31 -25.24 -3.46
CA THR A 80 -1.62 -26.49 -4.15
C THR A 80 -0.79 -26.56 -5.42
N THR A 81 -0.02 -27.65 -5.58
CA THR A 81 0.74 -27.94 -6.78
C THR A 81 -0.06 -28.90 -7.67
N TYR A 82 -0.18 -28.52 -8.93
CA TYR A 82 -0.78 -29.31 -10.00
C TYR A 82 0.32 -29.88 -10.87
N ALA A 83 0.25 -31.16 -11.20
CA ALA A 83 1.11 -31.78 -12.19
C ALA A 83 0.29 -32.14 -13.43
N TYR A 84 0.87 -31.99 -14.61
CA TYR A 84 0.24 -32.38 -15.86
C TYR A 84 1.30 -32.88 -16.83
N THR A 85 0.86 -33.74 -17.74
CA THR A 85 1.72 -34.30 -18.77
C THR A 85 1.43 -33.60 -20.09
N TYR A 86 2.48 -33.07 -20.73
CA TYR A 86 2.38 -32.46 -22.05
C TYR A 86 3.60 -32.86 -22.88
N LEU A 87 3.38 -33.36 -24.10
CA LEU A 87 4.43 -33.87 -25.00
C LEU A 87 5.41 -34.88 -24.33
N GLY A 88 4.90 -35.72 -23.44
CA GLY A 88 5.69 -36.71 -22.70
C GLY A 88 6.51 -36.16 -21.52
N GLY A 89 6.51 -34.83 -21.30
CA GLY A 89 7.12 -34.18 -20.15
C GLY A 89 6.12 -33.98 -18.99
N VAL A 90 6.60 -34.13 -17.75
CA VAL A 90 5.84 -33.80 -16.54
C VAL A 90 6.14 -32.36 -16.15
N HIS A 91 5.11 -31.53 -16.10
CA HIS A 91 5.20 -30.12 -15.72
C HIS A 91 4.38 -29.84 -14.47
N THR A 92 4.74 -28.77 -13.77
CA THR A 92 4.03 -28.34 -12.55
C THR A 92 3.61 -26.89 -12.61
N SER A 93 2.52 -26.58 -11.92
CA SER A 93 2.06 -25.22 -11.66
C SER A 93 1.55 -25.14 -10.22
N SER A 94 1.68 -24.00 -9.56
CA SER A 94 1.18 -23.80 -8.21
C SER A 94 0.17 -22.67 -8.13
N THR A 95 -0.80 -22.82 -7.24
CA THR A 95 -1.72 -21.75 -6.84
C THR A 95 -1.83 -21.72 -5.33
N LEU A 96 -2.20 -20.56 -4.77
CA LEU A 96 -2.50 -20.46 -3.35
C LEU A 96 -3.63 -21.44 -2.99
N TYR A 97 -3.47 -22.20 -1.91
CA TYR A 97 -4.39 -23.26 -1.49
C TYR A 97 -5.83 -22.74 -1.32
N ALA A 98 -6.00 -21.56 -0.71
CA ALA A 98 -7.30 -20.90 -0.54
C ALA A 98 -8.00 -20.54 -1.87
N LYS A 99 -7.25 -20.53 -2.98
CA LYS A 99 -7.73 -20.25 -4.33
C LYS A 99 -7.52 -21.44 -5.27
N ALA A 100 -7.29 -22.64 -4.71
CA ALA A 100 -7.11 -23.86 -5.47
C ALA A 100 -8.47 -24.31 -6.02
N PRO A 101 -8.68 -24.29 -7.35
CA PRO A 101 -9.98 -24.69 -7.91
C PRO A 101 -10.28 -26.20 -7.74
N PHE A 102 -9.25 -27.02 -7.51
CA PHE A 102 -9.40 -28.49 -7.41
C PHE A 102 -8.67 -29.06 -6.20
N PRO A 103 -9.26 -30.07 -5.52
CA PRO A 103 -8.64 -30.77 -4.42
C PRO A 103 -7.52 -31.72 -4.90
N PRO A 104 -6.55 -32.07 -4.04
CA PRO A 104 -5.54 -33.09 -4.34
C PRO A 104 -6.18 -34.42 -4.77
N GLY A 105 -5.62 -35.06 -5.79
CA GLY A 105 -6.12 -36.30 -6.40
C GLY A 105 -7.11 -36.09 -7.54
N ALA A 106 -7.71 -34.90 -7.70
CA ALA A 106 -8.64 -34.65 -8.80
C ALA A 106 -7.93 -34.44 -10.15
N THR A 107 -8.52 -35.00 -11.20
CA THR A 107 -8.18 -34.69 -12.59
C THR A 107 -9.05 -33.55 -13.11
N PHE A 108 -8.46 -32.67 -13.92
CA PHE A 108 -9.16 -31.51 -14.47
C PHE A 108 -8.48 -30.98 -15.75
N PRO A 109 -9.21 -30.25 -16.60
CA PRO A 109 -8.61 -29.62 -17.77
C PRO A 109 -7.73 -28.42 -17.37
N VAL A 110 -6.51 -28.40 -17.90
CA VAL A 110 -5.59 -27.27 -17.77
C VAL A 110 -5.31 -26.69 -19.15
N ARG A 111 -5.18 -25.37 -19.23
CA ARG A 111 -4.67 -24.71 -20.43
C ARG A 111 -3.18 -24.44 -20.25
N VAL A 112 -2.37 -24.89 -21.21
CA VAL A 112 -0.91 -24.78 -21.19
C VAL A 112 -0.43 -24.02 -22.43
N LEU A 113 0.67 -23.27 -22.29
CA LEU A 113 1.33 -22.68 -23.44
C LEU A 113 2.33 -23.70 -24.03
N PRO A 114 2.20 -24.13 -25.30
CA PRO A 114 3.07 -25.15 -25.87
C PRO A 114 4.57 -24.85 -25.81
N GLU A 115 4.93 -23.57 -25.99
CA GLU A 115 6.33 -23.10 -26.03
C GLU A 115 6.95 -22.95 -24.63
N ASP A 116 6.13 -22.77 -23.60
CA ASP A 116 6.54 -22.73 -22.20
C ASP A 116 5.46 -23.44 -21.36
N PRO A 117 5.46 -24.79 -21.33
CA PRO A 117 4.39 -25.55 -20.69
C PRO A 117 4.23 -25.19 -19.22
N SER A 118 5.31 -24.74 -18.54
CA SER A 118 5.32 -24.29 -17.16
C SER A 118 4.36 -23.13 -16.88
N PHE A 119 4.04 -22.33 -17.91
CA PHE A 119 2.97 -21.35 -17.85
C PHE A 119 1.62 -22.00 -18.16
N SER A 120 0.91 -22.38 -17.10
CA SER A 120 -0.41 -22.99 -17.21
C SER A 120 -1.42 -22.37 -16.26
N ARG A 121 -2.71 -22.50 -16.60
CA ARG A 121 -3.82 -22.02 -15.77
C ARG A 121 -4.78 -23.16 -15.42
N PRO A 122 -4.71 -23.69 -14.19
CA PRO A 122 -5.59 -24.74 -13.71
C PRO A 122 -7.06 -24.29 -13.75
N GLY A 123 -7.92 -25.03 -14.46
CA GLY A 123 -9.38 -24.83 -14.43
C GLY A 123 -9.87 -23.50 -14.97
N LYS A 124 -9.04 -22.78 -15.74
CA LYS A 124 -9.43 -21.51 -16.36
C LYS A 124 -9.44 -21.68 -17.87
N ASP A 125 -10.59 -21.39 -18.46
CA ASP A 125 -10.74 -21.29 -19.90
C ASP A 125 -10.04 -20.03 -20.45
N GLY A 126 -9.87 -20.00 -21.78
CA GLY A 126 -9.29 -18.85 -22.49
C GLY A 126 -10.02 -17.54 -22.19
N GLU A 127 -11.34 -17.58 -21.99
CA GLU A 127 -12.14 -16.41 -21.63
C GLU A 127 -11.76 -15.81 -20.27
N VAL A 128 -11.45 -16.66 -19.29
CA VAL A 128 -11.03 -16.20 -17.95
C VAL A 128 -9.64 -15.58 -18.02
N ALA A 129 -8.73 -16.15 -18.80
CA ALA A 129 -7.41 -15.58 -19.06
C ALA A 129 -7.50 -14.22 -19.78
N ALA A 130 -8.40 -14.09 -20.77
CA ALA A 130 -8.66 -12.85 -21.49
C ALA A 130 -9.26 -11.77 -20.57
N ALA A 131 -10.22 -12.14 -19.71
CA ALA A 131 -10.80 -11.23 -18.73
C ALA A 131 -9.76 -10.73 -17.72
N GLU A 132 -8.86 -11.60 -17.24
CA GLU A 132 -7.74 -11.20 -16.39
C GLU A 132 -6.76 -10.26 -17.10
N ALA A 133 -6.39 -10.56 -18.35
CA ALA A 133 -5.51 -9.70 -19.14
C ALA A 133 -6.13 -8.31 -19.34
N ALA A 134 -7.42 -8.25 -19.69
CA ALA A 134 -8.17 -7.01 -19.83
C ALA A 134 -8.25 -6.22 -18.52
N SER A 135 -8.49 -6.90 -17.39
CA SER A 135 -8.50 -6.29 -16.06
C SER A 135 -7.12 -5.70 -15.72
N ASN A 136 -6.05 -6.45 -15.95
CA ASN A 136 -4.68 -6.00 -15.71
C ASN A 136 -4.33 -4.79 -16.57
N ARG A 137 -4.70 -4.77 -17.86
CA ARG A 137 -4.49 -3.61 -18.75
C ARG A 137 -5.20 -2.35 -18.25
N ARG A 138 -6.41 -2.48 -17.70
CA ARG A 138 -7.17 -1.34 -17.16
C ARG A 138 -6.60 -0.85 -15.84
N ARG A 139 -6.18 -1.75 -14.95
CA ARG A 139 -5.78 -1.44 -13.57
C ARG A 139 -4.30 -1.04 -13.43
N ALA A 140 -3.42 -1.66 -14.21
CA ALA A 140 -1.98 -1.38 -14.17
C ALA A 140 -1.66 0.13 -14.29
N PRO A 141 -2.16 0.90 -15.28
CA PRO A 141 -1.80 2.31 -15.39
C PRO A 141 -2.26 3.14 -14.18
N LEU A 142 -3.41 2.82 -13.58
CA LEU A 142 -3.90 3.49 -12.38
C LEU A 142 -3.00 3.24 -11.18
N PHE A 143 -2.59 1.99 -10.99
CA PHE A 143 -1.71 1.58 -9.89
C PHE A 143 -0.30 2.18 -10.04
N LEU A 144 0.26 2.13 -11.24
CA LEU A 144 1.57 2.70 -11.56
C LEU A 144 1.56 4.23 -11.45
N GLY A 145 0.51 4.87 -11.97
CA GLY A 145 0.29 6.31 -11.85
C GLY A 145 0.16 6.74 -10.39
N GLY A 146 -0.56 5.97 -9.56
CA GLY A 146 -0.67 6.20 -8.12
C GLY A 146 0.68 6.22 -7.41
N PHE A 147 1.54 5.24 -7.67
CA PHE A 147 2.90 5.22 -7.12
C PHE A 147 3.75 6.38 -7.61
N PHE A 148 3.71 6.69 -8.91
CA PHE A 148 4.42 7.83 -9.48
C PHE A 148 4.02 9.12 -8.77
N VAL A 149 2.72 9.42 -8.71
CA VAL A 149 2.17 10.65 -8.09
C VAL A 149 2.56 10.71 -6.62
N PHE A 150 2.45 9.61 -5.87
CA PHE A 150 2.82 9.56 -4.47
C PHE A 150 4.28 9.97 -4.26
N PHE A 151 5.23 9.30 -4.91
CA PHE A 151 6.65 9.60 -4.74
C PHE A 151 7.05 10.96 -5.33
N ALA A 152 6.45 11.37 -6.45
CA ALA A 152 6.69 12.68 -7.06
C ALA A 152 6.24 13.82 -6.15
N LEU A 153 5.10 13.69 -5.46
CA LEU A 153 4.65 14.67 -4.47
C LEU A 153 5.64 14.78 -3.30
N PHE A 154 6.12 13.66 -2.76
CA PHE A 154 7.15 13.68 -1.71
C PHE A 154 8.47 14.29 -2.20
N ALA A 155 8.89 14.00 -3.44
CA ALA A 155 10.06 14.60 -4.05
C ALA A 155 9.88 16.13 -4.23
N ALA A 156 8.70 16.58 -4.65
CA ALA A 156 8.37 18.00 -4.80
C ALA A 156 8.36 18.74 -3.45
N LEU A 157 7.83 18.12 -2.39
CA LEU A 157 7.89 18.66 -1.03
C LEU A 157 9.33 18.80 -0.56
N ALA A 158 10.15 17.75 -0.71
CA ALA A 158 11.56 17.79 -0.35
C ALA A 158 12.35 18.82 -1.19
N HIS A 159 12.03 18.96 -2.49
CA HIS A 159 12.61 20.00 -3.35
C HIS A 159 12.27 21.41 -2.86
N ARG A 160 11.01 21.65 -2.50
CA ARG A 160 10.56 22.92 -1.94
C ARG A 160 11.28 23.27 -0.65
N ASP A 161 11.52 22.28 0.22
CA ASP A 161 12.26 22.47 1.48
C ASP A 161 13.73 22.81 1.22
N VAL A 162 14.40 22.13 0.28
CA VAL A 162 15.77 22.49 -0.13
C VAL A 162 15.83 23.93 -0.64
N ARG A 163 14.91 24.33 -1.53
CA ARG A 163 14.84 25.71 -2.07
C ARG A 163 14.61 26.76 -0.99
N ARG A 164 13.87 26.43 0.07
CA ARG A 164 13.65 27.35 1.20
C ARG A 164 14.89 27.54 2.04
N ILE A 165 15.60 26.46 2.33
CA ILE A 165 16.88 26.50 3.05
C ILE A 165 17.90 27.32 2.25
N GLU A 166 17.94 27.17 0.92
CA GLU A 166 18.81 27.96 0.03
C GLU A 166 18.47 29.45 -0.01
N ARG A 167 17.18 29.81 0.16
CA ARG A 167 16.70 31.20 0.15
C ARG A 167 16.67 31.84 1.53
N ASP A 168 17.26 31.20 2.54
CA ASP A 168 17.21 31.61 3.96
C ASP A 168 15.80 32.00 4.43
N THR A 169 14.78 31.34 3.85
CA THR A 169 13.38 31.60 4.18
C THR A 169 13.09 31.01 5.56
N PRO A 170 12.40 31.75 6.46
CA PRO A 170 12.10 31.24 7.79
C PRO A 170 11.40 29.87 7.74
N PRO A 171 11.78 28.94 8.64
CA PRO A 171 11.18 27.62 8.68
C PRO A 171 9.67 27.74 8.82
N ARG A 172 8.94 26.98 8.00
CA ARG A 172 7.48 26.95 8.09
C ARG A 172 7.12 26.40 9.46
N VAL A 173 6.20 27.05 10.16
CA VAL A 173 5.57 26.45 11.34
C VAL A 173 4.97 25.13 10.84
N PRO A 174 5.45 23.97 11.32
CA PRO A 174 4.90 22.70 10.88
C PRO A 174 3.40 22.70 11.20
N PRO A 175 2.55 22.11 10.34
CA PRO A 175 1.13 22.00 10.64
C PRO A 175 0.97 21.38 12.02
N SER A 176 0.00 21.90 12.80
CA SER A 176 -0.26 21.37 14.12
C SER A 176 -0.52 19.86 14.04
N PRO A 177 -0.15 19.05 15.05
CA PRO A 177 -0.43 17.62 15.05
C PRO A 177 -1.90 17.28 14.76
N ARG A 178 -2.81 18.15 15.21
CA ARG A 178 -4.24 18.08 14.91
C ARG A 178 -4.55 18.24 13.43
N THR A 179 -3.98 19.25 12.79
CA THR A 179 -4.17 19.48 11.35
C THR A 179 -3.61 18.32 10.55
N LEU A 180 -2.38 17.89 10.85
CA LEU A 180 -1.73 16.81 10.12
C LEU A 180 -2.44 15.46 10.35
N GLY A 181 -2.83 15.15 11.59
CA GLY A 181 -3.59 13.94 11.91
C GLY A 181 -4.93 13.87 11.18
N ARG A 182 -5.66 15.00 11.11
CA ARG A 182 -6.91 15.09 10.33
C ARG A 182 -6.69 14.90 8.83
N VAL A 183 -5.65 15.50 8.26
CA VAL A 183 -5.32 15.31 6.84
C VAL A 183 -5.03 13.84 6.55
N VAL A 184 -4.20 13.19 7.38
CA VAL A 184 -3.90 11.75 7.24
C VAL A 184 -5.17 10.91 7.37
N ALA A 185 -6.02 11.20 8.35
CA ALA A 185 -7.30 10.52 8.53
C ALA A 185 -8.22 10.67 7.32
N SER A 186 -8.37 11.89 6.79
CA SER A 186 -9.17 12.16 5.59
C SER A 186 -8.64 11.45 4.37
N VAL A 187 -7.32 11.40 4.17
CA VAL A 187 -6.70 10.67 3.06
C VAL A 187 -6.97 9.17 3.18
N LEU A 188 -6.79 8.59 4.37
CA LEU A 188 -7.06 7.17 4.61
C LEU A 188 -8.54 6.84 4.40
N LEU A 189 -9.46 7.67 4.91
CA LEU A 189 -10.88 7.51 4.67
C LEU A 189 -11.23 7.58 3.18
N ALA A 190 -10.66 8.55 2.45
CA ALA A 190 -10.87 8.68 1.01
C ALA A 190 -10.36 7.45 0.24
N VAL A 191 -9.24 6.85 0.67
CA VAL A 191 -8.73 5.60 0.10
C VAL A 191 -9.69 4.45 0.37
N VAL A 192 -10.17 4.28 1.60
CA VAL A 192 -11.15 3.24 1.97
C VAL A 192 -12.41 3.37 1.12
N LEU A 193 -12.98 4.59 1.06
CA LEU A 193 -14.18 4.85 0.24
C LEU A 193 -13.92 4.66 -1.26
N GLY A 194 -12.72 5.01 -1.73
CA GLY A 194 -12.30 4.77 -3.11
C GLY A 194 -12.25 3.29 -3.47
N VAL A 195 -11.84 2.43 -2.54
CA VAL A 195 -11.84 0.96 -2.74
C VAL A 195 -13.27 0.42 -2.95
N ASN A 196 -14.28 1.02 -2.30
CA ASN A 196 -15.68 0.63 -2.49
C ASN A 196 -16.21 0.92 -3.90
N LEU A 197 -15.50 1.74 -4.69
CA LEU A 197 -15.85 1.99 -6.09
C LEU A 197 -15.35 0.87 -7.03
N ASP A 198 -14.49 -0.05 -6.56
CA ASP A 198 -14.04 -1.20 -7.37
C ASP A 198 -15.22 -2.17 -7.58
N PRO A 199 -15.58 -2.51 -8.84
CA PRO A 199 -16.66 -3.45 -9.13
C PRO A 199 -16.53 -4.81 -8.44
N ALA A 200 -15.31 -5.30 -8.21
CA ALA A 200 -15.07 -6.55 -7.50
C ALA A 200 -15.45 -6.43 -6.01
N VAL A 201 -15.19 -5.29 -5.39
CA VAL A 201 -15.58 -5.00 -4.01
C VAL A 201 -17.09 -4.80 -3.91
N GLN A 202 -17.70 -4.12 -4.88
CA GLN A 202 -19.15 -3.98 -4.96
C GLN A 202 -19.85 -5.33 -5.07
N ALA A 203 -19.31 -6.26 -5.88
CA ALA A 203 -19.84 -7.61 -5.99
C ALA A 203 -19.77 -8.36 -4.64
N VAL A 204 -18.70 -8.16 -3.87
CA VAL A 204 -18.58 -8.71 -2.51
C VAL A 204 -19.64 -8.09 -1.57
N HIS A 205 -19.86 -6.78 -1.64
CA HIS A 205 -20.91 -6.13 -0.83
C HIS A 205 -22.31 -6.65 -1.16
N THR A 206 -22.62 -6.80 -2.45
CA THR A 206 -23.88 -7.41 -2.90
C THR A 206 -24.00 -8.86 -2.47
N LYS A 207 -22.92 -9.65 -2.52
CA LYS A 207 -22.93 -11.04 -2.02
C LYS A 207 -23.17 -11.09 -0.51
N ALA A 208 -22.55 -10.19 0.26
CA ALA A 208 -22.61 -10.17 1.72
C ALA A 208 -23.97 -9.73 2.27
N LEU A 209 -24.53 -8.66 1.69
CA LEU A 209 -25.72 -7.96 2.18
C LEU A 209 -26.97 -8.27 1.35
N GLY A 210 -26.83 -8.95 0.21
CA GLY A 210 -27.91 -9.24 -0.72
C GLY A 210 -28.23 -8.07 -1.64
N GLY A 211 -29.51 -7.94 -2.00
CA GLY A 211 -30.03 -6.86 -2.84
C GLY A 211 -30.00 -5.48 -2.16
N THR A 212 -30.85 -4.57 -2.63
CA THR A 212 -30.94 -3.21 -2.05
C THR A 212 -31.37 -3.26 -0.58
N TRP A 213 -30.59 -2.62 0.28
CA TRP A 213 -30.87 -2.55 1.71
C TRP A 213 -31.42 -1.15 2.03
N LEU A 214 -32.64 -1.07 2.56
CA LEU A 214 -33.36 0.19 2.76
C LEU A 214 -33.52 1.04 1.47
N GLY A 215 -33.61 0.38 0.31
CA GLY A 215 -33.69 1.05 -1.00
C GLY A 215 -32.35 1.62 -1.49
N LEU A 216 -31.25 1.41 -0.76
CA LEU A 216 -29.91 1.87 -1.13
C LEU A 216 -29.07 0.71 -1.68
N ALA A 217 -28.12 1.05 -2.56
CA ALA A 217 -27.12 0.09 -3.01
C ALA A 217 -26.26 -0.37 -1.81
N PRO A 218 -25.95 -1.68 -1.68
CA PRO A 218 -25.13 -2.22 -0.58
C PRO A 218 -23.83 -1.45 -0.36
N THR A 219 -23.18 -1.02 -1.43
CA THR A 219 -21.95 -0.21 -1.38
C THR A 219 -22.12 1.11 -0.64
N LEU A 220 -23.27 1.78 -0.78
CA LEU A 220 -23.53 3.04 -0.07
C LEU A 220 -23.74 2.79 1.42
N VAL A 221 -24.44 1.71 1.77
CA VAL A 221 -24.65 1.31 3.16
C VAL A 221 -23.33 0.97 3.83
N VAL A 222 -22.50 0.14 3.19
CA VAL A 222 -21.15 -0.20 3.71
C VAL A 222 -20.31 1.07 3.85
N SER A 223 -20.28 1.93 2.83
CA SER A 223 -19.53 3.19 2.88
C SER A 223 -19.97 4.09 4.04
N ALA A 224 -21.29 4.18 4.30
CA ALA A 224 -21.81 4.97 5.42
C ALA A 224 -21.39 4.37 6.77
N ILE A 225 -21.46 3.04 6.92
CA ILE A 225 -20.99 2.33 8.12
C ILE A 225 -19.50 2.57 8.33
N GLU A 226 -18.69 2.43 7.27
CA GLU A 226 -17.25 2.66 7.32
C GLU A 226 -16.92 4.09 7.73
N VAL A 227 -17.61 5.10 7.21
CA VAL A 227 -17.43 6.50 7.65
C VAL A 227 -17.63 6.63 9.16
N VAL A 228 -18.73 6.06 9.69
CA VAL A 228 -19.04 6.11 11.12
C VAL A 228 -17.98 5.39 11.94
N LEU A 229 -17.61 4.17 11.56
CA LEU A 229 -16.57 3.37 12.23
C LEU A 229 -15.18 4.00 12.10
N PHE A 230 -14.94 4.84 11.09
CA PHE A 230 -13.68 5.51 10.88
C PHE A 230 -13.53 6.81 11.71
N LEU A 231 -14.62 7.42 12.18
CA LEU A 231 -14.58 8.68 12.95
C LEU A 231 -13.57 8.68 14.12
N PRO A 232 -13.45 7.61 14.94
CA PRO A 232 -12.46 7.57 16.01
C PRO A 232 -11.02 7.76 15.54
N PHE A 233 -10.69 7.36 14.30
CA PHE A 233 -9.34 7.49 13.76
C PHE A 233 -8.90 8.95 13.55
N PHE A 234 -9.84 9.90 13.39
CA PHE A 234 -9.50 11.33 13.36
C PHE A 234 -8.84 11.80 14.67
N VAL A 235 -9.25 11.22 15.79
CA VAL A 235 -8.67 11.51 17.11
C VAL A 235 -7.39 10.69 17.31
N VAL A 236 -7.41 9.39 16.98
CA VAL A 236 -6.25 8.49 17.13
C VAL A 236 -5.06 8.99 16.33
N LEU A 237 -5.25 9.39 15.08
CA LEU A 237 -4.16 9.84 14.19
C LEU A 237 -3.59 11.21 14.60
N GLU A 238 -4.40 12.12 15.16
CA GLU A 238 -3.89 13.34 15.80
C GLU A 238 -2.92 13.01 16.94
N HIS A 239 -3.32 12.10 17.83
CA HIS A 239 -2.47 11.69 18.96
C HIS A 239 -1.24 10.91 18.51
N LEU A 240 -1.35 10.07 17.49
CA LEU A 240 -0.22 9.36 16.89
C LEU A 240 0.81 10.34 16.30
N VAL A 241 0.35 11.33 15.51
CA VAL A 241 1.21 12.37 14.96
C VAL A 241 1.87 13.19 16.08
N ARG A 242 1.14 13.50 17.17
CA ARG A 242 1.72 14.20 18.33
C ARG A 242 2.86 13.40 18.97
N LEU A 243 2.71 12.08 19.08
CA LEU A 243 3.75 11.19 19.60
C LEU A 243 4.96 11.07 18.65
N LEU A 244 4.70 10.94 17.35
CA LEU A 244 5.75 10.89 16.33
C LEU A 244 6.51 12.22 16.17
N GLY A 245 5.82 13.35 16.34
CA GLY A 245 6.43 14.68 16.29
C GLY A 245 7.50 14.90 17.37
N ARG A 246 7.38 14.22 18.52
CA ARG A 246 8.40 14.22 19.58
C ARG A 246 9.69 13.51 19.14
N GLN A 247 9.61 12.59 18.19
CA GLN A 247 10.76 11.81 17.70
C GLN A 247 11.58 12.53 16.61
N ARG A 248 11.29 13.80 16.29
CA ARG A 248 12.13 14.62 15.40
C ARG A 248 13.51 14.87 16.06
N GLY A 249 14.37 13.87 15.98
CA GLY A 249 15.70 13.81 16.61
C GLY A 249 16.16 12.41 17.01
N ALA A 250 15.27 11.41 17.05
CA ALA A 250 15.60 10.01 17.34
C ALA A 250 15.73 9.19 16.03
N PRO A 251 16.54 8.10 16.01
CA PRO A 251 16.68 7.24 14.84
C PRO A 251 15.32 6.64 14.42
N PRO A 252 15.10 6.36 13.12
CA PRO A 252 13.84 5.84 12.62
C PRO A 252 13.52 4.50 13.29
N VAL A 253 12.34 4.43 13.88
CA VAL A 253 11.88 3.27 14.65
C VAL A 253 10.94 2.45 13.78
N GLY A 254 11.26 1.16 13.55
CA GLY A 254 10.38 0.23 12.84
C GLY A 254 9.09 -0.09 13.62
N VAL A 255 8.15 -0.83 13.01
CA VAL A 255 6.82 -1.13 13.58
C VAL A 255 6.89 -1.70 15.01
N ILE A 256 7.78 -2.68 15.25
CA ILE A 256 8.00 -3.29 16.58
C ILE A 256 8.54 -2.26 17.57
N GLY A 257 9.42 -1.38 17.11
CA GLY A 257 9.95 -0.33 17.94
C GLY A 257 8.90 0.75 18.25
N LEU A 258 7.91 1.00 17.38
CA LEU A 258 6.80 1.92 17.66
C LEU A 258 5.95 1.40 18.83
N THR A 259 5.68 0.09 18.88
CA THR A 259 4.93 -0.57 19.97
C THR A 259 5.71 -0.56 21.28
N LEU A 260 7.01 -0.89 21.24
CA LEU A 260 7.88 -0.82 22.42
C LEU A 260 8.10 0.62 22.90
N LEU A 261 8.12 1.57 21.98
CA LEU A 261 8.21 2.99 22.29
C LEU A 261 6.94 3.48 22.98
N LEU A 262 5.75 3.08 22.49
CA LEU A 262 4.47 3.42 23.13
C LEU A 262 4.49 3.00 24.61
N LEU A 263 5.05 1.82 24.93
CA LEU A 263 5.17 1.34 26.31
C LEU A 263 6.13 2.17 27.19
N ARG A 264 7.16 2.80 26.59
CA ARG A 264 8.19 3.62 27.29
C ARG A 264 7.86 5.11 27.44
N ILE A 265 6.69 5.59 26.99
CA ILE A 265 6.36 7.02 27.01
C ILE A 265 6.14 7.57 28.45
N ASP A 266 6.76 8.71 28.74
CA ASP A 266 6.71 9.45 30.02
C ASP A 266 5.31 9.96 30.41
N ALA A 267 5.16 10.29 31.71
CA ALA A 267 3.94 10.83 32.34
C ALA A 267 3.17 11.91 31.55
N PRO A 268 3.79 12.97 30.97
CA PRO A 268 3.05 14.04 30.29
C PRO A 268 2.34 13.62 28.99
N TYR A 269 2.64 12.45 28.43
CA TYR A 269 2.04 11.96 27.18
C TYR A 269 1.17 10.71 27.38
N ARG A 270 0.90 10.32 28.64
CA ARG A 270 0.04 9.16 28.98
C ARG A 270 -1.32 9.20 28.29
N ARG A 271 -1.95 10.38 28.23
CA ARG A 271 -3.25 10.54 27.54
C ARG A 271 -3.16 10.20 26.06
N SER A 272 -2.15 10.74 25.35
CA SER A 272 -1.97 10.48 23.91
C SER A 272 -1.61 9.02 23.66
N ARG A 273 -0.77 8.43 24.51
CA ARG A 273 -0.46 6.99 24.46
C ARG A 273 -1.72 6.15 24.61
N ASN A 274 -2.52 6.40 25.64
CA ASN A 274 -3.72 5.61 25.92
C ASN A 274 -4.73 5.70 24.77
N VAL A 275 -4.93 6.90 24.21
CA VAL A 275 -5.78 7.07 23.02
C VAL A 275 -5.28 6.25 21.84
N VAL A 276 -3.97 6.23 21.58
CA VAL A 276 -3.39 5.42 20.49
C VAL A 276 -3.51 3.92 20.77
N LEU A 277 -3.29 3.47 22.00
CA LEU A 277 -3.43 2.06 22.38
C LEU A 277 -4.89 1.58 22.28
N VAL A 278 -5.84 2.38 22.78
CA VAL A 278 -7.28 2.08 22.65
C VAL A 278 -7.68 2.10 21.18
N GLY A 279 -7.19 3.05 20.39
CA GLY A 279 -7.41 3.11 18.94
C GLY A 279 -6.86 1.88 18.21
N LEU A 280 -5.68 1.39 18.61
CA LEU A 280 -5.09 0.17 18.07
C LEU A 280 -5.93 -1.06 18.43
N GLY A 281 -6.39 -1.18 19.68
CA GLY A 281 -7.32 -2.23 20.10
C GLY A 281 -8.63 -2.19 19.32
N TYR A 282 -9.20 -1.00 19.13
CA TYR A 282 -10.40 -0.78 18.31
C TYR A 282 -10.18 -1.22 16.86
N PHE A 283 -9.04 -0.86 16.25
CA PHE A 283 -8.69 -1.31 14.90
C PHE A 283 -8.65 -2.85 14.81
N PHE A 284 -8.00 -3.53 15.76
CA PHE A 284 -7.96 -4.99 15.77
C PHE A 284 -9.34 -5.61 15.94
N LEU A 285 -10.22 -5.03 16.77
CA LEU A 285 -11.60 -5.49 16.91
C LEU A 285 -12.40 -5.33 15.60
N LEU A 286 -12.21 -4.22 14.88
CA LEU A 286 -12.84 -4.03 13.57
C LEU A 286 -12.37 -5.06 12.55
N VAL A 287 -11.05 -5.26 12.44
CA VAL A 287 -10.48 -6.25 11.51
C VAL A 287 -10.93 -7.66 11.87
N PHE A 288 -10.90 -8.02 13.15
CA PHE A 288 -11.35 -9.33 13.62
C PHE A 288 -12.85 -9.53 13.35
N GLY A 289 -13.67 -8.53 13.64
CA GLY A 289 -15.11 -8.56 13.34
C GLY A 289 -15.38 -8.75 11.85
N TRP A 290 -14.63 -8.06 10.99
CA TRP A 290 -14.71 -8.25 9.54
C TRP A 290 -14.30 -9.65 9.10
N ILE A 291 -13.20 -10.21 9.63
CA ILE A 291 -12.74 -11.56 9.29
C ILE A 291 -13.81 -12.60 9.68
N VAL A 292 -14.35 -12.51 10.89
CA VAL A 292 -15.41 -13.42 11.37
C VAL A 292 -16.66 -13.30 10.49
N PHE A 293 -17.06 -12.08 10.13
CA PHE A 293 -18.19 -11.83 9.24
C PHE A 293 -17.96 -12.39 7.84
N ALA A 294 -16.81 -12.15 7.23
CA ALA A 294 -16.45 -12.63 5.90
C ALA A 294 -16.43 -14.17 5.85
N ALA A 295 -15.82 -14.81 6.87
CA ALA A 295 -15.82 -16.25 7.01
C ALA A 295 -17.25 -16.83 7.11
N ALA A 296 -18.12 -16.23 7.92
CA ALA A 296 -19.52 -16.64 8.07
C ALA A 296 -20.33 -16.49 6.77
N LYS A 297 -19.90 -15.60 5.85
CA LYS A 297 -20.55 -15.36 4.56
C LYS A 297 -19.88 -16.09 3.38
N GLY A 298 -18.81 -16.84 3.62
CA GLY A 298 -18.04 -17.53 2.57
C GLY A 298 -17.44 -16.56 1.55
N ILE A 299 -16.87 -15.45 2.05
CA ILE A 299 -16.21 -14.39 1.27
C ILE A 299 -14.70 -14.47 1.47
#